data_AF-A0A4Q3HXX0-F1
#
_entry.id   AF-A0A4Q3HXX0-F1
#
_cell.length_a   1.000
_cell.length_b   1.000
_cell.length_c   1.000
_cell.angle_alpha   90.00
_cell.angle_beta   90.00
_cell.angle_gamma   90.00
#
_symmetry.space_group_name_H-M   'P 1'
#
loop_
_entity.id
_entity.type
_entity.pdbx_description
1 polymer ?
#
loop_
_entity_poly.entity_id
_entity_poly.type
_entity_poly.pdbx_seq_one_letter_code
_entity_poly.pdbx_strand_id
1 'polypeptide(L)'
;MSDQKTREQRSPPQAKQLSLEKDCRNAYGENSKSSRKNIPLFKALSNRRGRHGAKVAIKDLIDDDSLVAERRLLIADQKALKPEKTKSPDLALGELLTRRGKRPQTI
;
A
#
# COMPACT_ATOMS: atom_id res chain seq x y z
N MET A 1 -16.35 42.17 -8.96
CA MET A 1 -17.52 41.30 -9.15
C MET A 1 -16.99 39.90 -9.33
N SER A 2 -17.40 38.97 -8.47
CA SER A 2 -16.71 37.73 -8.15
C SER A 2 -16.74 36.69 -9.28
N ASP A 3 -15.56 36.15 -9.61
CA ASP A 3 -15.33 34.97 -10.44
C ASP A 3 -15.82 33.70 -9.71
N GLN A 4 -17.13 33.60 -9.48
CA GLN A 4 -17.74 32.38 -8.94
C GLN A 4 -17.92 31.40 -10.11
N LYS A 5 -16.95 30.50 -10.31
CA LYS A 5 -17.14 29.31 -11.17
C LYS A 5 -18.34 28.54 -10.64
N THR A 6 -19.51 28.72 -11.26
CA THR A 6 -20.69 27.91 -10.98
C THR A 6 -20.35 26.47 -11.36
N ARG A 7 -20.38 25.58 -10.37
CA ARG A 7 -20.14 24.15 -10.58
C ARG A 7 -21.15 23.69 -11.63
N GLU A 8 -20.67 23.21 -12.78
CA GLU A 8 -21.53 22.65 -13.82
C GLU A 8 -22.57 21.72 -13.17
N GLN A 9 -23.85 21.96 -13.44
CA GLN A 9 -24.96 21.14 -12.97
C GLN A 9 -24.85 19.76 -13.64
N ARG A 10 -24.03 18.88 -13.09
CA ARG A 10 -23.87 17.50 -13.59
C ARG A 10 -25.12 16.72 -13.27
N SER A 11 -25.60 15.95 -14.24
CA SER A 11 -26.70 15.03 -13.99
C SER A 11 -26.25 13.94 -12.99
N PRO A 12 -27.18 13.36 -12.20
CA PRO A 12 -26.84 12.29 -11.27
C PRO A 12 -26.06 11.11 -11.91
N PRO A 13 -26.37 10.65 -13.14
CA PRO A 13 -25.57 9.64 -13.84
C PRO A 13 -24.12 10.07 -14.10
N GLN A 14 -23.91 11.31 -14.57
CA GLN A 14 -22.57 11.86 -14.81
C GLN A 14 -21.77 11.99 -13.52
N ALA A 15 -22.40 12.43 -12.43
CA ALA A 15 -21.77 12.52 -11.12
C ALA A 15 -21.34 11.13 -10.60
N LYS A 16 -22.18 10.10 -10.82
CA LYS A 16 -21.87 8.71 -10.46
C LYS A 16 -20.70 8.15 -11.26
N GLN A 17 -20.67 8.35 -12.58
CA GLN A 17 -19.56 7.91 -13.43
C GLN A 17 -18.23 8.56 -12.99
N LEU A 18 -18.24 9.87 -12.78
CA LEU A 18 -17.05 10.58 -12.32
C LEU A 18 -16.57 10.09 -10.95
N SER A 19 -17.49 9.76 -10.04
CA SER A 19 -17.13 9.17 -8.75
C SER A 19 -16.49 7.78 -8.94
N LEU A 20 -17.02 6.93 -9.80
CA LEU A 20 -16.42 5.61 -10.06
C LEU A 20 -15.01 5.70 -10.63
N GLU A 21 -14.72 6.71 -11.45
CA GLU A 21 -13.42 6.93 -12.09
C GLU A 21 -12.42 7.65 -11.18
N LYS A 22 -12.86 8.65 -10.40
CA LYS A 22 -11.97 9.58 -9.70
C LYS A 22 -11.98 9.48 -8.18
N ASP A 23 -13.00 8.87 -7.56
CA ASP A 23 -13.00 8.62 -6.11
C ASP A 23 -12.04 7.46 -5.80
N CYS A 24 -10.84 7.77 -5.32
CA CYS A 24 -9.86 6.77 -4.94
C CYS A 24 -10.09 6.26 -3.50
N ARG A 25 -10.10 4.95 -3.32
CA ARG A 25 -10.25 4.26 -2.03
C ARG A 25 -9.05 3.36 -1.76
N ASN A 26 -8.75 3.20 -0.47
CA ASN A 26 -7.71 2.27 -0.06
C ASN A 26 -8.07 0.82 -0.45
N ALA A 27 -7.06 0.06 -0.84
CA ALA A 27 -7.23 -1.28 -1.41
C ALA A 27 -6.77 -2.41 -0.47
N TYR A 28 -6.47 -2.09 0.79
CA TYR A 28 -5.90 -3.03 1.75
C TYR A 28 -6.91 -4.08 2.27
N GLY A 29 -8.15 -4.09 1.77
CA GLY A 29 -9.16 -5.10 2.06
C GLY A 29 -9.86 -4.98 3.41
N GLU A 30 -9.28 -4.24 4.35
CA GLU A 30 -9.88 -4.06 5.66
C GLU A 30 -10.88 -2.90 5.72
N ASN A 31 -11.62 -2.80 6.83
CA ASN A 31 -12.51 -1.66 7.05
C ASN A 31 -11.72 -0.36 7.31
N SER A 32 -12.39 0.80 7.19
CA SER A 32 -11.72 2.10 7.29
C SER A 32 -11.08 2.37 8.65
N LYS A 33 -11.59 1.78 9.73
CA LYS A 33 -11.09 1.97 11.09
C LYS A 33 -9.88 1.09 11.37
N SER A 34 -9.90 -0.17 10.96
CA SER A 34 -8.75 -1.07 11.11
C SER A 34 -7.62 -0.67 10.16
N SER A 35 -7.92 -0.32 8.90
CA SER A 35 -6.91 0.09 7.91
C SER A 35 -6.04 1.23 8.44
N ARG A 36 -6.65 2.20 9.13
CA ARG A 36 -5.94 3.34 9.73
C ARG A 36 -4.87 2.92 10.75
N LYS A 37 -5.09 1.83 11.48
CA LYS A 37 -4.17 1.32 12.51
C LYS A 37 -3.21 0.25 11.95
N ASN A 38 -3.73 -0.63 11.10
CA ASN A 38 -3.01 -1.79 10.60
C ASN A 38 -2.00 -1.41 9.53
N ILE A 39 -2.30 -0.44 8.66
CA ILE A 39 -1.34 0.02 7.63
C ILE A 39 -0.02 0.51 8.24
N PRO A 40 -0.04 1.44 9.20
CA PRO A 40 1.18 1.81 9.91
C PRO A 40 1.84 0.62 10.62
N LEU A 41 1.06 -0.23 11.30
CA LEU A 41 1.57 -1.34 12.10
C LEU A 41 2.32 -2.38 11.26
N PHE A 42 1.71 -2.93 10.20
CA PHE A 42 2.36 -3.99 9.41
C PHE A 42 3.63 -3.46 8.73
N LYS A 43 3.64 -2.18 8.32
CA LYS A 43 4.83 -1.53 7.75
C LYS A 43 5.95 -1.44 8.77
N ALA A 44 5.63 -1.00 9.99
CA ALA A 44 6.60 -0.94 11.08
C ALA A 44 7.17 -2.32 11.41
N LEU A 45 6.32 -3.36 11.42
CA LEU A 45 6.74 -4.75 11.63
C LEU A 45 7.66 -5.24 10.50
N SER A 46 7.32 -4.99 9.24
CA SER A 46 8.15 -5.33 8.07
C SER A 46 9.55 -4.71 8.20
N ASN A 47 9.63 -3.41 8.49
CA ASN A 47 10.91 -2.72 8.65
C ASN A 47 11.70 -3.20 9.87
N ARG A 48 11.02 -3.55 10.97
CA ARG A 48 11.68 -4.13 12.15
C ARG A 48 12.29 -5.48 11.84
N ARG A 49 11.59 -6.34 11.11
CA ARG A 49 12.11 -7.65 10.67
C ARG A 49 13.33 -7.50 9.77
N GLY A 50 13.28 -6.59 8.79
CA GLY A 50 14.42 -6.30 7.91
C GLY A 50 15.65 -5.86 8.70
N ARG A 51 15.50 -4.88 9.60
CA ARG A 51 16.60 -4.39 10.47
C ARG A 51 17.14 -5.47 11.39
N HIS A 52 16.27 -6.28 11.98
CA HIS A 52 16.69 -7.39 12.83
C HIS A 52 17.48 -8.43 12.04
N GLY A 53 17.00 -8.81 10.85
CA GLY A 53 17.69 -9.74 9.96
C GLY A 53 19.08 -9.26 9.57
N ALA A 54 19.22 -7.98 9.21
CA ALA A 54 20.52 -7.37 8.89
C ALA A 54 21.46 -7.39 10.11
N LYS A 55 20.98 -7.02 11.30
CA LYS A 55 21.79 -7.05 12.52
C LYS A 55 22.30 -8.46 12.85
N VAL A 56 21.45 -9.47 12.72
CA VAL A 56 21.85 -10.87 12.93
C VAL A 56 22.87 -11.30 11.88
N ALA A 57 22.65 -11.01 10.60
CA ALA A 57 23.56 -11.41 9.54
C ALA A 57 24.93 -10.74 9.65
N ILE A 58 24.99 -9.47 10.07
CA ILE A 58 26.25 -8.77 10.36
C ILE A 58 26.98 -9.46 11.51
N LYS A 59 26.26 -9.81 12.59
CA LYS A 59 26.87 -10.50 13.73
C LYS A 59 27.42 -11.87 13.30
N ASP A 60 26.63 -12.64 12.56
CA ASP A 60 27.04 -13.95 12.04
C ASP A 60 28.33 -13.84 11.22
N LEU A 61 28.45 -12.81 10.35
CA LEU A 61 29.66 -12.59 9.54
C LEU A 61 30.88 -12.18 10.37
N ILE A 62 30.69 -11.41 11.44
CA ILE A 62 31.78 -11.04 12.36
C ILE A 62 32.28 -12.27 13.13
N ASP A 63 31.36 -13.14 13.56
CA ASP A 63 31.68 -14.34 14.32
C ASP A 63 32.27 -15.46 13.42
N ASP A 64 31.84 -15.54 12.16
CA ASP A 64 32.25 -16.53 11.16
C ASP A 64 32.29 -15.91 9.75
N ASP A 65 33.49 -15.68 9.21
CA ASP A 65 33.69 -15.10 7.86
C ASP A 65 33.52 -16.13 6.73
N SER A 66 32.55 -17.03 6.90
CA SER A 66 32.26 -18.06 5.92
C SER A 66 31.44 -17.51 4.75
N LEU A 67 31.58 -18.13 3.58
CA LEU A 67 30.72 -17.85 2.41
C LEU A 67 29.22 -17.97 2.73
N VAL A 68 28.87 -18.78 3.73
CA VAL A 68 27.48 -18.92 4.20
C VAL A 68 27.03 -17.66 4.94
N ALA A 69 27.87 -17.08 5.79
CA ALA A 69 27.59 -15.85 6.50
C ALA A 69 27.51 -14.65 5.55
N GLU A 70 28.43 -14.55 4.58
CA GLU A 70 28.39 -13.52 3.53
C GLU A 70 27.08 -13.60 2.74
N ARG A 71 26.67 -14.81 2.33
CA ARG A 71 25.40 -15.03 1.63
C ARG A 71 24.20 -14.61 2.46
N ARG A 72 24.21 -14.87 3.78
CA ARG A 72 23.13 -14.43 4.69
C ARG A 72 23.07 -12.91 4.77
N LEU A 73 24.21 -12.24 4.83
CA LEU A 73 24.28 -10.77 4.82
C LEU A 73 23.66 -10.20 3.55
N LEU A 74 24.03 -10.71 2.37
CA LEU A 74 23.45 -10.28 1.10
C LEU A 74 21.93 -10.44 1.05
N ILE A 75 21.40 -11.57 1.55
CA ILE A 75 19.95 -11.80 1.63
C ILE A 75 19.29 -10.82 2.60
N ALA A 76 19.92 -10.55 3.74
CA ALA A 76 19.39 -9.62 4.73
C ALA A 76 19.35 -8.18 4.20
N ASP A 77 20.40 -7.74 3.51
CA ASP A 77 20.47 -6.43 2.86
C ASP A 77 19.40 -6.30 1.77
N GLN A 78 19.23 -7.32 0.93
CA GLN A 78 18.18 -7.32 -0.09
C GLN A 78 16.79 -7.14 0.54
N LYS A 79 16.51 -7.83 1.65
CA LYS A 79 15.23 -7.72 2.39
C LYS A 79 15.08 -6.38 3.10
N ALA A 80 16.17 -5.76 3.56
CA ALA A 80 16.15 -4.43 4.15
C ALA A 80 15.85 -3.35 3.11
N LEU A 81 16.44 -3.46 1.91
CA LEU A 81 16.19 -2.55 0.78
C LEU A 81 14.78 -2.71 0.20
N LYS A 82 14.24 -3.93 0.22
CA LYS A 82 12.91 -4.26 -0.34
C LYS A 82 12.01 -4.79 0.77
N PRO A 83 11.39 -3.91 1.58
CA PRO A 83 10.50 -4.34 2.64
C PRO A 83 9.32 -5.13 2.06
N GLU A 84 8.98 -6.23 2.73
CA GLU A 84 7.93 -7.16 2.33
C GLU A 84 6.57 -6.48 2.10
N LYS A 85 6.29 -5.43 2.88
CA LYS A 85 5.07 -4.65 2.77
C LYS A 85 5.38 -3.17 2.52
N THR A 86 4.97 -2.69 1.36
CA THR A 86 5.05 -1.29 0.94
C THR A 86 3.67 -0.65 0.86
N LYS A 87 3.63 0.69 0.75
CA LYS A 87 2.39 1.40 0.46
C LYS A 87 2.07 1.24 -1.03
N SER A 88 0.94 0.64 -1.37
CA SER A 88 0.36 0.74 -2.71
C SER A 88 -0.43 2.05 -2.85
N PRO A 89 -0.52 2.61 -4.07
CA PRO A 89 -1.48 3.69 -4.35
C PRO A 89 -2.92 3.21 -4.08
N ASP A 90 -3.81 4.18 -3.86
CA ASP A 90 -5.25 3.93 -3.76
C ASP A 90 -5.82 3.52 -5.14
N LEU A 91 -6.94 2.80 -5.14
CA LEU A 91 -7.62 2.33 -6.36
C LEU A 91 -8.88 3.15 -6.62
N ALA A 92 -9.23 3.33 -7.89
CA ALA A 92 -10.50 3.92 -8.27
C ALA A 92 -11.68 3.12 -7.68
N LEU A 93 -12.72 3.82 -7.23
CA LEU A 93 -13.90 3.21 -6.61
C LEU A 93 -14.53 2.15 -7.50
N GLY A 94 -14.59 2.40 -8.81
CA GLY A 94 -15.10 1.44 -9.78
C GLY A 94 -14.31 0.12 -9.77
N GLU A 95 -12.98 0.17 -9.75
CA GLU A 95 -12.12 -1.03 -9.71
C GLU A 95 -12.25 -1.78 -8.38
N LEU A 96 -12.31 -1.04 -7.27
CA LEU A 96 -12.52 -1.62 -5.95
C LEU A 96 -13.88 -2.34 -5.85
N LEU A 97 -14.92 -1.76 -6.44
CA LEU A 97 -16.24 -2.40 -6.54
C LEU A 97 -16.22 -3.62 -7.46
N THR A 98 -15.48 -3.59 -8.57
CA THR A 98 -15.26 -4.77 -9.43
C THR A 98 -14.64 -5.91 -8.63
N ARG A 99 -13.57 -5.64 -7.86
CA ARG A 99 -12.91 -6.65 -7.00
C ARG A 99 -13.85 -7.24 -5.94
N ARG A 100 -14.84 -6.46 -5.50
CA ARG A 100 -15.85 -6.88 -4.51
C ARG A 100 -17.07 -7.56 -5.15
N GLY A 101 -17.15 -7.65 -6.48
CA GLY A 101 -18.34 -8.13 -7.19
C GLY A 101 -19.57 -7.21 -7.04
N LYS A 102 -19.35 -5.93 -6.73
CA LYS A 102 -20.40 -4.94 -6.44
C LYS A 102 -20.43 -3.79 -7.45
N ARG A 103 -19.87 -4.00 -8.65
CA ARG A 103 -19.85 -2.95 -9.67
C ARG A 103 -21.30 -2.72 -10.15
N PRO A 104 -21.83 -1.49 -10.03
CA PRO A 104 -23.15 -1.19 -10.57
C PRO A 104 -23.10 -1.29 -12.09
N GLN A 105 -24.15 -1.86 -12.70
CA GLN A 105 -24.38 -1.71 -14.13
C GLN A 105 -24.52 -0.23 -14.44
N THR A 106 -23.68 0.29 -15.32
CA THR A 106 -23.84 1.63 -15.89
C THR A 106 -25.06 1.58 -16.82
N ILE A 107 -26.11 2.32 -16.45
CA ILE A 107 -27.30 2.59 -17.28
C ILE A 107 -26.94 3.70 -18.26
#